data_AF-A0A2V3DNI4-F1
#
_entry.id   AF-A0A2V3DNI4-F1
#
_cell.length_a   1.000
_cell.length_b   1.000
_cell.length_c   1.000
_cell.angle_alpha   90.00
_cell.angle_beta   90.00
_cell.angle_gamma   90.00
#
_symmetry.space_group_name_H-M   'P 1'
#
loop_
_entity.id
_entity.type
_entity.pdbx_description
1 polymer ?
#
loop_
_entity_poly.entity_id
_entity_poly.type
_entity_poly.pdbx_seq_one_letter_code
_entity_poly.pdbx_strand_id
1 'polypeptide(L)'
;MSKDHSGSVSTAEIIGTVASLITIALTFAPGPIQDFMLKHSLVGWLLFAVAILASSKYIAIRTRSIKKNLETDWGGKVETLSSHWHKQEATLTERWNAKIDAISRQDWILDLPLLSDRMTHWELESSTYIYLSENVTHTQLPMQLVKELEDSIASWNRDSREFANPVVISAWEQLEKSANAYERKIDEFMWQKGNKEYLEVPREWNFEDNPRYRKAFVELADCRNSFIRSLGGVHKVQHSLSSKLLRE
;
A
#
# COMPACT_ATOMS: atom_id res chain seq x y z
N MET A 1 -26.58 -2.38 59.38
CA MET A 1 -26.07 -3.73 59.68
C MET A 1 -25.08 -4.12 58.60
N SER A 2 -23.79 -3.92 58.84
CA SER A 2 -22.72 -4.49 58.00
C SER A 2 -21.88 -5.34 58.92
N LYS A 3 -21.83 -6.65 58.65
CA LYS A 3 -21.04 -7.62 59.41
C LYS A 3 -19.58 -7.44 59.04
N ASP A 4 -18.75 -7.19 60.05
CA ASP A 4 -17.32 -7.43 60.00
C ASP A 4 -17.05 -8.89 59.63
N HIS A 5 -16.29 -9.11 58.56
CA HIS A 5 -15.54 -10.34 58.33
C HIS A 5 -14.07 -9.96 58.28
N SER A 6 -13.47 -9.81 59.47
CA SER A 6 -12.02 -9.93 59.62
C SER A 6 -11.67 -11.39 59.37
N GLY A 7 -11.44 -11.74 58.10
CA GLY A 7 -10.75 -12.98 57.77
C GLY A 7 -9.35 -12.90 58.35
N SER A 8 -9.13 -13.54 59.49
CA SER A 8 -7.79 -13.73 60.05
C SER A 8 -7.01 -14.59 59.07
N VAL A 9 -6.12 -13.94 58.31
CA VAL A 9 -5.20 -14.62 57.39
C VAL A 9 -4.40 -15.61 58.23
N SER A 10 -4.50 -16.90 57.90
CA SER A 10 -3.81 -17.96 58.63
C SER A 10 -2.30 -17.72 58.53
N THR A 11 -1.59 -17.82 59.65
CA THR A 11 -0.13 -17.70 59.69
C THR A 11 0.55 -18.65 58.69
N ALA A 12 -0.08 -19.78 58.36
CA ALA A 12 0.40 -20.71 57.33
C ALA A 12 0.34 -20.13 55.90
N GLU A 13 -0.70 -19.34 55.56
CA GLU A 13 -0.80 -18.68 54.26
C GLU A 13 0.20 -17.54 54.11
N ILE A 14 0.46 -16.80 55.20
CA ILE A 14 1.48 -15.75 55.22
C ILE A 14 2.88 -16.36 55.04
N ILE A 15 3.18 -17.46 55.75
CA ILE A 15 4.46 -18.16 55.62
C ILE A 15 4.64 -18.73 54.20
N GLY A 16 3.59 -19.33 53.61
CA GLY A 16 3.64 -19.85 52.24
C GLY A 16 3.86 -18.77 51.18
N THR A 17 3.23 -17.60 51.34
CA THR A 17 3.37 -16.48 50.40
C THR A 17 4.73 -15.79 50.53
N VAL A 18 5.26 -15.70 51.76
CA VAL A 18 6.60 -15.17 52.01
C VAL A 18 7.67 -16.12 51.46
N ALA A 19 7.51 -17.43 51.63
CA ALA A 19 8.42 -18.42 51.06
C ALA A 19 8.46 -18.38 49.52
N SER A 20 7.31 -18.18 48.84
CA SER A 20 7.28 -18.10 47.38
C SER A 20 7.92 -16.82 46.84
N LEU A 21 7.71 -15.68 47.51
CA LEU A 21 8.34 -14.40 47.15
C LEU A 21 9.86 -14.41 47.38
N ILE A 22 10.33 -15.04 48.46
CA ILE A 22 11.76 -15.26 48.71
C ILE A 22 12.35 -16.14 47.62
N THR A 23 11.64 -17.20 47.21
CA THR A 23 12.09 -18.10 46.14
C THR A 23 12.22 -17.35 44.82
N ILE A 24 11.20 -16.60 44.39
CA ILE A 24 11.22 -15.83 43.13
C ILE A 24 12.30 -14.74 43.17
N ALA A 25 12.49 -14.07 44.31
CA ALA A 25 13.54 -13.06 44.47
C ALA A 25 14.94 -13.69 44.37
N LEU A 26 15.16 -14.88 44.91
CA LEU A 26 16.44 -15.61 44.77
C LEU A 26 16.71 -16.05 43.33
N THR A 27 15.69 -16.46 42.56
CA THR A 27 15.89 -16.94 41.18
C THR A 27 16.19 -15.83 40.17
N PHE A 28 15.72 -14.60 40.41
CA PHE A 28 15.77 -13.50 39.44
C PHE A 28 16.53 -12.27 39.91
N ALA A 29 17.08 -12.26 41.12
CA ALA A 29 17.91 -11.15 41.59
C ALA A 29 19.30 -11.16 40.92
N PRO A 30 19.79 -10.04 40.38
CA PRO A 30 21.16 -9.92 39.91
C PRO A 30 22.17 -10.15 41.05
N GLY A 31 23.32 -10.77 40.74
CA GLY A 31 24.33 -11.25 41.69
C GLY A 31 24.62 -10.41 42.95
N PRO A 32 24.80 -9.07 42.87
CA PRO A 32 25.05 -8.25 44.06
C PRO A 32 23.87 -8.17 45.05
N ILE A 33 22.64 -8.42 44.60
CA ILE A 33 21.46 -8.46 45.47
C ILE A 33 21.38 -9.80 46.21
N GLN A 34 21.79 -10.91 45.59
CA GLN A 34 21.86 -12.22 46.27
C GLN A 34 22.90 -12.20 47.41
N ASP A 35 24.07 -11.59 47.18
CA ASP A 35 25.11 -11.43 48.21
C ASP A 35 24.68 -10.52 49.38
N PHE A 36 23.87 -9.49 49.11
CA PHE A 36 23.29 -8.63 50.13
C PHE A 36 22.23 -9.35 50.97
N MET A 37 21.37 -10.13 50.31
CA MET A 37 20.28 -10.90 50.93
C MET A 37 20.78 -12.04 51.84
N LEU A 38 21.95 -12.62 51.53
CA LEU A 38 22.63 -13.64 52.33
C LEU A 38 23.36 -13.07 53.57
N LYS A 39 23.72 -11.79 53.57
CA LYS A 39 24.49 -11.13 54.65
C LYS A 39 23.64 -10.46 55.73
N HIS A 40 22.35 -10.24 55.48
CA HIS A 40 21.46 -9.54 56.42
C HIS A 40 20.45 -10.47 57.10
N SER A 41 20.25 -10.28 58.40
CA SER A 41 19.30 -11.08 59.21
C SER A 41 17.85 -10.86 58.77
N LEU A 42 16.93 -11.67 59.32
CA LEU A 42 15.49 -11.72 59.05
C LEU A 42 14.78 -10.33 59.06
N VAL A 43 15.36 -9.34 59.74
CA VAL A 43 14.89 -7.95 59.81
C VAL A 43 15.08 -7.21 58.47
N GLY A 44 16.14 -7.50 57.71
CA GLY A 44 16.38 -6.89 56.40
C GLY A 44 15.35 -7.30 55.35
N TRP A 45 14.92 -8.57 55.39
CA TRP A 45 13.88 -9.11 54.53
C TRP A 45 12.50 -8.51 54.81
N LEU A 46 12.19 -8.24 56.09
CA LEU A 46 10.94 -7.57 56.48
C LEU A 46 10.85 -6.14 55.95
N LEU A 47 11.94 -5.37 56.02
CA LEU A 47 11.97 -4.00 55.49
C LEU A 47 11.86 -3.97 53.96
N PHE A 48 12.45 -4.94 53.26
CA PHE A 48 12.31 -5.09 51.81
C PHE A 48 10.88 -5.44 51.38
N ALA A 49 10.22 -6.35 52.09
CA ALA A 49 8.82 -6.73 51.83
C ALA A 49 7.85 -5.55 52.03
N VAL A 50 8.06 -4.73 53.08
CA VAL A 50 7.26 -3.52 53.33
C VAL A 50 7.47 -2.48 52.23
N ALA A 51 8.71 -2.30 51.74
CA ALA A 51 9.01 -1.39 50.63
C ALA A 51 8.34 -1.83 49.31
N ILE A 52 8.31 -3.14 49.01
CA ILE A 52 7.64 -3.69 47.83
C ILE A 52 6.11 -3.53 47.94
N LEU A 53 5.52 -3.79 49.11
CA LEU A 53 4.08 -3.66 49.30
C LEU A 53 3.61 -2.21 49.26
N ALA A 54 4.39 -1.27 49.79
CA ALA A 54 4.11 0.16 49.71
C ALA A 54 4.22 0.68 48.26
N SER A 55 5.23 0.23 47.51
CA SER A 55 5.40 0.60 46.09
C SER A 55 4.35 -0.05 45.19
N SER A 56 3.92 -1.29 45.46
CA SER A 56 2.81 -1.97 44.78
C SER A 56 1.48 -1.19 44.87
N LYS A 57 1.10 -0.74 46.07
CA LYS A 57 -0.13 0.07 46.25
C LYS A 57 -0.02 1.44 45.60
N TYR A 58 1.15 2.07 45.64
CA TYR A 58 1.40 3.36 44.99
C TYR A 58 1.34 3.26 43.44
N ILE A 59 1.87 2.17 42.87
CA ILE A 59 1.83 1.91 41.41
C ILE A 59 0.40 1.62 40.94
N ALA A 60 -0.42 0.91 41.71
CA ALA A 60 -1.82 0.62 41.36
C ALA A 60 -2.72 1.86 41.34
N ILE A 61 -2.51 2.82 42.26
CA ILE A 61 -3.25 4.09 42.28
C ILE A 61 -2.78 5.01 41.14
N ARG A 62 -1.47 5.05 40.88
CA ARG A 62 -0.90 5.88 39.80
C ARG A 62 -1.25 5.36 38.41
N THR A 63 -1.32 4.04 38.20
CA THR A 63 -1.73 3.43 36.91
C THR A 63 -3.20 3.67 36.56
N ARG A 64 -4.13 3.72 37.53
CA ARG A 64 -5.52 4.13 37.24
C ARG A 64 -5.64 5.60 36.84
N SER A 65 -4.88 6.49 37.48
CA SER A 65 -4.89 7.91 37.13
C SER A 65 -4.21 8.17 35.78
N ILE A 66 -3.11 7.46 35.49
CA ILE A 66 -2.40 7.55 34.20
C ILE A 66 -3.24 6.96 33.07
N LYS A 67 -3.92 5.82 33.27
CA LYS A 67 -4.77 5.20 32.25
C LYS A 67 -5.97 6.08 31.89
N LYS A 68 -6.63 6.66 32.90
CA LYS A 68 -7.77 7.56 32.65
C LYS A 68 -7.35 8.86 31.97
N ASN A 69 -6.18 9.41 32.34
CA ASN A 69 -5.62 10.60 31.70
C ASN A 69 -5.09 10.29 30.28
N LEU A 70 -4.54 9.09 30.01
CA LEU A 70 -4.14 8.67 28.67
C LEU A 70 -5.34 8.42 27.76
N GLU A 71 -6.41 7.79 28.24
CA GLU A 71 -7.60 7.52 27.42
C GLU A 71 -8.33 8.82 27.01
N THR A 72 -8.36 9.84 27.88
CA THR A 72 -8.92 11.16 27.50
C THR A 72 -7.97 12.01 26.66
N ASP A 73 -6.65 11.98 26.95
CA ASP A 73 -5.66 12.79 26.21
C ASP A 73 -5.37 12.21 24.82
N TRP A 74 -5.33 10.89 24.66
CA TRP A 74 -5.17 10.25 23.35
C TRP A 74 -6.47 10.19 22.55
N GLY A 75 -7.62 9.96 23.19
CA GLY A 75 -8.92 9.95 22.49
C GLY A 75 -9.20 11.29 21.80
N GLY A 76 -9.05 12.40 22.53
CA GLY A 76 -9.22 13.74 21.96
C GLY A 76 -8.15 14.11 20.94
N LYS A 77 -6.90 13.65 21.12
CA LYS A 77 -5.80 13.95 20.19
C LYS A 77 -5.86 13.14 18.89
N VAL A 78 -6.34 11.90 18.95
CA VAL A 78 -6.60 11.07 17.76
C VAL A 78 -7.81 11.58 16.98
N GLU A 79 -8.86 12.03 17.67
CA GLU A 79 -10.06 12.57 17.03
C GLU A 79 -9.81 13.95 16.40
N THR A 80 -8.99 14.80 17.05
CA THR A 80 -8.53 16.07 16.47
C THR A 80 -7.53 15.88 15.33
N LEU A 81 -6.61 14.91 15.42
CA LEU A 81 -5.71 14.57 14.30
C LEU A 81 -6.48 13.97 13.12
N SER A 82 -7.43 13.07 13.36
CA SER A 82 -8.29 12.52 12.31
C SER A 82 -9.15 13.60 11.66
N SER A 83 -9.77 14.48 12.46
CA SER A 83 -10.49 15.66 11.95
C SER A 83 -9.58 16.61 11.16
N HIS A 84 -8.34 16.82 11.62
CA HIS A 84 -7.36 17.64 10.92
C HIS A 84 -6.91 16.99 9.61
N TRP A 85 -6.67 15.68 9.58
CA TRP A 85 -6.36 14.92 8.37
C TRP A 85 -7.51 14.95 7.37
N HIS A 86 -8.74 14.69 7.80
CA HIS A 86 -9.91 14.76 6.93
C HIS A 86 -10.18 16.18 6.42
N LYS A 87 -9.96 17.22 7.25
CA LYS A 87 -10.01 18.61 6.79
C LYS A 87 -8.89 18.91 5.81
N GLN A 88 -7.68 18.41 6.04
CA GLN A 88 -6.55 18.61 5.14
C GLN A 88 -6.78 17.90 3.80
N GLU A 89 -7.29 16.67 3.81
CA GLU A 89 -7.69 15.91 2.62
C GLU A 89 -8.83 16.59 1.86
N ALA A 90 -9.86 17.08 2.57
CA ALA A 90 -10.94 17.87 1.99
C ALA A 90 -10.41 19.16 1.34
N THR A 91 -9.53 19.90 2.03
CA THR A 91 -8.94 21.13 1.48
C THR A 91 -7.98 20.86 0.32
N LEU A 92 -7.28 19.73 0.30
CA LEU A 92 -6.46 19.31 -0.84
C LEU A 92 -7.33 18.93 -2.03
N THR A 93 -8.43 18.22 -1.80
CA THR A 93 -9.41 17.87 -2.83
C THR A 93 -10.09 19.12 -3.38
N GLU A 94 -10.46 20.06 -2.53
CA GLU A 94 -11.08 21.33 -2.91
C GLU A 94 -10.09 22.23 -3.67
N ARG A 95 -8.81 22.29 -3.24
CA ARG A 95 -7.75 22.97 -3.99
C ARG A 95 -7.44 22.30 -5.32
N TRP A 96 -7.50 20.96 -5.37
CA TRP A 96 -7.32 20.20 -6.59
C TRP A 96 -8.47 20.45 -7.56
N ASN A 97 -9.72 20.43 -7.08
CA ASN A 97 -10.91 20.75 -7.85
C ASN A 97 -10.91 22.21 -8.31
N ALA A 98 -10.55 23.16 -7.45
CA ALA A 98 -10.40 24.56 -7.82
C ALA A 98 -9.26 24.78 -8.84
N LYS A 99 -8.19 23.98 -8.79
CA LYS A 99 -7.12 23.99 -9.80
C LYS A 99 -7.58 23.37 -11.12
N ILE A 100 -8.44 22.35 -11.07
CA ILE A 100 -9.12 21.76 -12.24
C ILE A 100 -10.09 22.77 -12.87
N ASP A 101 -10.83 23.52 -12.06
CA ASP A 101 -11.77 24.56 -12.52
C ASP A 101 -11.05 25.83 -13.01
N ALA A 102 -9.85 26.11 -12.49
CA ALA A 102 -9.00 27.22 -12.92
C ALA A 102 -8.20 26.92 -14.20
N ILE A 103 -8.06 25.65 -14.59
CA ILE A 103 -7.55 25.29 -15.93
C ILE A 103 -8.64 25.68 -16.91
N SER A 104 -8.30 26.63 -17.77
CA SER A 104 -9.27 27.31 -18.60
C SER A 104 -9.91 26.35 -19.59
N ARG A 105 -11.15 26.63 -20.01
CA ARG A 105 -11.83 25.92 -21.11
C ARG A 105 -10.97 25.86 -22.38
N GLN A 106 -10.10 26.85 -22.58
CA GLN A 106 -9.14 26.92 -23.68
C GLN A 106 -8.17 25.73 -23.66
N ASP A 107 -7.72 25.30 -22.48
CA ASP A 107 -6.75 24.23 -22.33
C ASP A 107 -7.36 22.85 -22.64
N TRP A 108 -8.67 22.67 -22.40
CA TRP A 108 -9.39 21.43 -22.76
C TRP A 108 -9.60 21.28 -24.27
N ILE A 109 -9.79 22.40 -24.98
CA ILE A 109 -9.87 22.44 -26.44
C ILE A 109 -8.52 22.05 -27.07
N LEU A 110 -7.40 22.32 -26.38
CA LEU A 110 -6.05 21.98 -26.87
C LEU A 110 -5.67 20.52 -26.59
N ASP A 111 -6.08 19.98 -25.43
CA ASP A 111 -5.74 18.60 -25.05
C ASP A 111 -6.49 17.55 -25.87
N LEU A 112 -7.75 17.81 -26.29
CA LEU A 112 -8.55 16.82 -27.01
C LEU A 112 -7.98 16.44 -28.40
N PRO A 113 -7.58 17.41 -29.26
CA PRO A 113 -6.88 17.10 -30.51
C PRO A 113 -5.55 16.38 -30.27
N LEU A 114 -4.77 16.82 -29.27
CA LEU A 114 -3.49 16.18 -28.95
C LEU A 114 -3.69 14.72 -28.51
N LEU A 115 -4.70 14.46 -27.68
CA LEU A 115 -5.04 13.13 -27.21
C LEU A 115 -5.50 12.25 -28.40
N SER A 116 -6.31 12.80 -29.30
CA SER A 116 -6.74 12.12 -30.52
C SER A 116 -5.57 11.76 -31.41
N ASP A 117 -4.66 12.71 -31.66
CA ASP A 117 -3.45 12.49 -32.48
C ASP A 117 -2.61 11.35 -31.90
N ARG A 118 -2.36 11.36 -30.58
CA ARG A 118 -1.52 10.36 -29.92
C ARG A 118 -2.17 8.99 -29.78
N MET A 119 -3.50 8.94 -29.79
CA MET A 119 -4.31 7.72 -29.73
C MET A 119 -4.62 7.13 -31.11
N THR A 120 -4.07 7.70 -32.19
CA THR A 120 -4.23 7.15 -33.54
C THR A 120 -3.83 5.67 -33.56
N HIS A 121 -4.65 4.81 -34.16
CA HIS A 121 -4.53 3.35 -34.19
C HIS A 121 -4.85 2.61 -32.89
N TRP A 122 -5.15 3.33 -31.81
CA TRP A 122 -5.55 2.79 -30.52
C TRP A 122 -7.00 3.16 -30.18
N GLU A 123 -7.80 3.53 -31.17
CA GLU A 123 -9.22 3.80 -31.00
C GLU A 123 -9.98 2.54 -30.62
N LEU A 124 -11.10 2.67 -29.90
CA LEU A 124 -11.91 1.54 -29.43
C LEU A 124 -12.35 0.59 -30.55
N GLU A 125 -12.53 1.11 -31.76
CA GLU A 125 -12.97 0.35 -32.94
C GLU A 125 -11.80 -0.08 -33.84
N SER A 126 -10.57 0.31 -33.51
CA SER A 126 -9.39 -0.08 -34.28
C SER A 126 -9.17 -1.60 -34.21
N SER A 127 -8.73 -2.19 -35.31
CA SER A 127 -8.38 -3.62 -35.35
C SER A 127 -7.32 -3.98 -34.30
N THR A 128 -6.38 -3.07 -34.06
CA THR A 128 -5.30 -3.22 -33.09
C THR A 128 -5.83 -3.27 -31.66
N TYR A 129 -6.72 -2.35 -31.29
CA TYR A 129 -7.36 -2.36 -29.97
C TYR A 129 -8.22 -3.61 -29.75
N ILE A 130 -9.05 -3.99 -30.73
CA ILE A 130 -9.89 -5.19 -30.65
C ILE A 130 -9.02 -6.44 -30.50
N TYR A 131 -7.95 -6.54 -31.30
CA TYR A 131 -7.03 -7.66 -31.19
C TYR A 131 -6.36 -7.69 -29.80
N LEU A 132 -5.83 -6.55 -29.34
CA LEU A 132 -5.22 -6.43 -28.02
C LEU A 132 -6.18 -6.85 -26.91
N SER A 133 -7.44 -6.38 -26.95
CA SER A 133 -8.42 -6.56 -25.88
C SER A 133 -9.12 -7.92 -25.86
N GLU A 134 -9.29 -8.57 -27.01
CA GLU A 134 -10.09 -9.79 -27.12
C GLU A 134 -9.30 -11.02 -27.57
N ASN A 135 -8.26 -10.84 -28.40
CA ASN A 135 -7.67 -11.93 -29.18
C ASN A 135 -6.19 -12.21 -28.92
N VAL A 136 -5.49 -11.36 -28.14
CA VAL A 136 -4.07 -11.57 -27.84
C VAL A 136 -3.85 -12.88 -27.11
N THR A 137 -3.01 -13.72 -27.72
CA THR A 137 -2.44 -14.92 -27.09
C THR A 137 -0.92 -14.82 -27.11
N HIS A 138 -0.28 -14.99 -25.95
CA HIS A 138 1.19 -14.95 -25.85
C HIS A 138 1.87 -16.23 -26.37
N THR A 139 1.08 -17.18 -26.88
CA THR A 139 1.59 -18.32 -27.63
C THR A 139 2.09 -17.94 -29.01
N GLN A 140 1.43 -16.96 -29.67
CA GLN A 140 1.81 -16.45 -30.99
C GLN A 140 1.38 -14.98 -31.09
N LEU A 141 2.27 -14.07 -30.73
CA LEU A 141 2.02 -12.64 -30.80
C LEU A 141 2.45 -12.10 -32.17
N PRO A 142 1.55 -11.50 -32.97
CA PRO A 142 1.90 -10.95 -34.27
C PRO A 142 2.94 -9.84 -34.15
N MET A 143 3.98 -9.92 -34.97
CA MET A 143 5.05 -8.91 -35.01
C MET A 143 4.51 -7.52 -35.36
N GLN A 144 3.43 -7.46 -36.17
CA GLN A 144 2.78 -6.19 -36.50
C GLN A 144 2.28 -5.45 -35.25
N LEU A 145 1.64 -6.15 -34.31
CA LEU A 145 1.15 -5.52 -33.06
C LEU A 145 2.32 -4.99 -32.22
N VAL A 146 3.40 -5.76 -32.14
CA VAL A 146 4.61 -5.36 -31.39
C VAL A 146 5.22 -4.11 -32.00
N LYS A 147 5.35 -4.09 -33.32
CA LYS A 147 5.85 -2.92 -34.05
C LYS A 147 4.95 -1.69 -33.88
N GLU A 148 3.62 -1.85 -33.96
CA GLU A 148 2.69 -0.75 -33.73
C GLU A 148 2.81 -0.18 -32.30
N LEU A 149 3.03 -1.05 -31.30
CA LEU A 149 3.29 -0.64 -29.92
C LEU A 149 4.62 0.13 -29.80
N GLU A 150 5.71 -0.41 -30.34
CA GLU A 150 7.02 0.25 -30.34
C GLU A 150 7.00 1.60 -31.05
N ASP A 151 6.41 1.65 -32.25
CA ASP A 151 6.28 2.87 -33.05
C ASP A 151 5.44 3.93 -32.31
N SER A 152 4.39 3.50 -31.60
CA SER A 152 3.56 4.39 -30.78
C SER A 152 4.33 4.94 -29.59
N ILE A 153 5.00 4.09 -28.80
CA ILE A 153 5.84 4.51 -27.67
C ILE A 153 6.94 5.48 -28.15
N ALA A 154 7.62 5.16 -29.25
CA ALA A 154 8.65 6.02 -29.83
C ALA A 154 8.08 7.34 -30.35
N SER A 155 6.85 7.35 -30.87
CA SER A 155 6.14 8.58 -31.25
C SER A 155 5.84 9.44 -30.03
N TRP A 156 5.26 8.85 -28.97
CA TRP A 156 4.92 9.55 -27.73
C TRP A 156 6.15 10.17 -27.07
N ASN A 157 7.27 9.45 -27.02
CA ASN A 157 8.53 9.93 -26.44
C ASN A 157 9.18 11.07 -27.23
N ARG A 158 8.88 11.20 -28.53
CA ARG A 158 9.41 12.27 -29.39
C ARG A 158 8.51 13.51 -29.41
N ASP A 159 7.24 13.35 -29.07
CA ASP A 159 6.27 14.44 -29.11
C ASP A 159 6.44 15.35 -27.89
N SER A 160 6.99 16.54 -28.10
CA SER A 160 7.28 17.52 -27.04
C SER A 160 6.05 18.30 -26.56
N ARG A 161 4.87 18.10 -27.16
CA ARG A 161 3.64 18.76 -26.72
C ARG A 161 3.26 18.23 -25.33
N GLU A 162 2.74 19.10 -24.47
CA GLU A 162 2.33 18.72 -23.11
C GLU A 162 0.82 18.85 -22.98
N PHE A 163 0.21 17.96 -22.20
CA PHE A 163 -1.17 18.11 -21.79
C PHE A 163 -1.25 19.14 -20.66
N ALA A 164 -2.30 19.94 -20.65
CA ALA A 164 -2.53 20.95 -19.62
C ALA A 164 -3.43 20.43 -18.48
N ASN A 165 -4.39 19.55 -18.79
CA ASN A 165 -5.37 19.04 -17.84
C ASN A 165 -4.77 17.90 -16.99
N PRO A 166 -4.72 18.02 -15.64
CA PRO A 166 -4.19 17.00 -14.72
C PRO A 166 -4.85 15.63 -14.87
N VAL A 167 -6.13 15.59 -15.23
CA VAL A 167 -6.86 14.34 -15.46
C VAL A 167 -6.37 13.66 -16.73
N VAL A 168 -6.10 14.43 -17.79
CA VAL A 168 -5.53 13.93 -19.04
C VAL A 168 -4.09 13.48 -18.81
N ILE A 169 -3.27 14.33 -18.17
CA ILE A 169 -1.87 14.01 -17.80
C ILE A 169 -1.82 12.68 -17.04
N SER A 170 -2.60 12.53 -15.97
CA SER A 170 -2.56 11.33 -15.14
C SER A 170 -3.00 10.07 -15.89
N ALA A 171 -4.05 10.16 -16.72
CA ALA A 171 -4.49 9.03 -17.55
C ALA A 171 -3.44 8.65 -18.60
N TRP A 172 -2.81 9.66 -19.22
CA TRP A 172 -1.77 9.47 -20.22
C TRP A 172 -0.49 8.84 -19.63
N GLU A 173 -0.01 9.35 -18.50
CA GLU A 173 1.16 8.79 -17.80
C GLU A 173 0.94 7.32 -17.40
N GLN A 174 -0.27 6.97 -16.96
CA GLN A 174 -0.63 5.57 -16.68
C GLN A 174 -0.61 4.71 -17.94
N LEU A 175 -1.14 5.23 -19.05
CA LEU A 175 -1.10 4.56 -20.34
C LEU A 175 0.34 4.28 -20.76
N GLU A 176 1.17 5.32 -20.85
CA GLU A 176 2.56 5.24 -21.27
C GLU A 176 3.36 4.27 -20.39
N LYS A 177 3.21 4.38 -19.06
CA LYS A 177 3.87 3.46 -18.12
C LYS A 177 3.45 2.00 -18.35
N SER A 178 2.17 1.75 -18.57
CA SER A 178 1.67 0.39 -18.80
C SER A 178 2.06 -0.18 -20.16
N ALA A 179 2.13 0.67 -21.20
CA ALA A 179 2.61 0.30 -22.53
C ALA A 179 4.09 -0.12 -22.50
N ASN A 180 4.94 0.72 -21.89
CA ASN A 180 6.37 0.43 -21.70
C ASN A 180 6.60 -0.82 -20.84
N ALA A 181 5.77 -1.04 -19.82
CA ALA A 181 5.87 -2.25 -19.01
C ALA A 181 5.54 -3.51 -19.82
N TYR A 182 4.56 -3.42 -20.73
CA TYR A 182 4.19 -4.53 -21.59
C TYR A 182 5.23 -4.81 -22.67
N GLU A 183 5.73 -3.78 -23.36
CA GLU A 183 6.82 -3.90 -24.34
C GLU A 183 8.06 -4.56 -23.73
N ARG A 184 8.51 -4.10 -22.57
CA ARG A 184 9.64 -4.72 -21.86
C ARG A 184 9.44 -6.21 -21.55
N LYS A 185 8.21 -6.61 -21.25
CA LYS A 185 7.89 -8.02 -20.95
C LYS A 185 7.81 -8.87 -22.21
N ILE A 186 7.38 -8.28 -23.32
CA ILE A 186 7.48 -8.91 -24.65
C ILE A 186 8.96 -9.17 -24.93
N ASP A 187 9.83 -8.18 -24.79
CA ASP A 187 11.29 -8.33 -24.99
C ASP A 187 11.93 -9.36 -24.05
N GLU A 188 11.52 -9.40 -22.79
CA GLU A 188 12.07 -10.31 -21.79
C GLU A 188 11.74 -11.78 -22.10
N PHE A 189 10.51 -12.05 -22.56
CA PHE A 189 9.97 -13.41 -22.60
C PHE A 189 9.67 -13.96 -23.99
N MET A 190 9.51 -13.12 -25.00
CA MET A 190 9.01 -13.54 -26.31
C MET A 190 10.07 -13.34 -27.38
N TRP A 191 10.39 -14.40 -28.12
CA TRP A 191 11.47 -14.40 -29.09
C TRP A 191 10.95 -14.72 -30.49
N GLN A 192 11.68 -14.26 -31.49
CA GLN A 192 11.40 -14.58 -32.88
C GLN A 192 11.94 -15.98 -33.22
N LYS A 193 11.07 -16.93 -33.50
CA LYS A 193 11.48 -18.30 -33.84
C LYS A 193 11.31 -18.60 -35.32
N GLY A 194 12.35 -18.35 -36.12
CA GLY A 194 12.45 -18.78 -37.52
C GLY A 194 11.47 -18.12 -38.51
N ASN A 195 10.18 -18.02 -38.16
CA ASN A 195 9.17 -17.21 -38.82
C ASN A 195 9.30 -15.75 -38.35
N LYS A 196 9.32 -14.80 -39.28
CA LYS A 196 9.43 -13.36 -39.01
C LYS A 196 8.10 -12.69 -38.64
N GLU A 197 7.00 -13.44 -38.71
CA GLU A 197 5.65 -12.91 -38.53
C GLU A 197 5.19 -12.89 -37.08
N TYR A 198 5.78 -13.70 -36.20
CA TYR A 198 5.30 -13.87 -34.83
C TYR A 198 6.46 -13.96 -33.82
N LEU A 199 6.18 -13.46 -32.62
CA LEU A 199 6.93 -13.77 -31.41
C LEU A 199 6.24 -14.89 -30.64
N GLU A 200 7.01 -15.77 -30.01
CA GLU A 200 6.49 -16.79 -29.11
C GLU A 200 7.35 -16.92 -27.85
N VAL A 201 6.72 -17.29 -26.73
CA VAL A 201 7.46 -17.77 -25.56
C VAL A 201 8.12 -19.10 -25.93
N PRO A 202 9.45 -19.28 -25.67
CA PRO A 202 10.16 -20.50 -26.02
C PRO A 202 9.50 -21.76 -25.47
N ARG A 203 9.09 -22.67 -26.35
CA ARG A 203 8.35 -23.89 -25.98
C ARG A 203 9.22 -24.87 -25.19
N GLU A 204 10.52 -24.87 -25.44
CA GLU A 204 11.53 -25.61 -24.70
C GLU A 204 11.50 -25.31 -23.21
N TRP A 205 11.18 -24.06 -22.80
CA TRP A 205 11.05 -23.72 -21.38
C TRP A 205 9.94 -24.50 -20.70
N ASN A 206 8.90 -24.94 -21.41
CA ASN A 206 7.86 -25.77 -20.80
C ASN A 206 8.41 -27.08 -20.21
N PHE A 207 9.49 -27.61 -20.81
CA PHE A 207 10.13 -28.86 -20.38
C PHE A 207 11.39 -28.62 -19.55
N GLU A 208 12.22 -27.64 -19.94
CA GLU A 208 13.51 -27.36 -19.32
C GLU A 208 13.40 -26.48 -18.06
N ASP A 209 12.49 -25.50 -18.08
CA ASP A 209 12.30 -24.51 -17.01
C ASP A 209 10.81 -24.12 -16.88
N ASN A 210 10.01 -25.09 -16.44
CA ASN A 210 8.56 -24.93 -16.34
C ASN A 210 8.14 -23.73 -15.46
N PRO A 211 8.82 -23.41 -14.34
CA PRO A 211 8.54 -22.20 -13.58
C PRO A 211 8.68 -20.91 -14.39
N ARG A 212 9.76 -20.77 -15.17
CA ARG A 212 9.95 -19.61 -16.06
C ARG A 212 8.90 -19.54 -17.15
N TYR A 213 8.57 -20.67 -17.76
CA TYR A 213 7.52 -20.74 -18.79
C TYR A 213 6.19 -20.23 -18.24
N ARG A 214 5.74 -20.71 -17.08
CA ARG A 214 4.49 -20.22 -16.45
C ARG A 214 4.56 -18.75 -16.08
N LYS A 215 5.70 -18.30 -15.52
CA LYS A 215 5.92 -16.90 -15.15
C LYS A 215 5.74 -15.97 -16.34
N ALA A 216 6.26 -16.35 -17.52
CA ALA A 216 6.13 -15.55 -18.74
C ALA A 216 4.65 -15.25 -19.08
N PHE A 217 3.79 -16.27 -19.11
CA PHE A 217 2.37 -16.07 -19.44
C PHE A 217 1.63 -15.21 -18.40
N VAL A 218 1.93 -15.39 -17.12
CA VAL A 218 1.30 -14.60 -16.05
C VAL A 218 1.70 -13.13 -16.19
N GLU A 219 3.00 -12.83 -16.28
CA GLU A 219 3.46 -11.44 -16.32
C GLU A 219 3.08 -10.72 -17.62
N LEU A 220 3.10 -11.43 -18.76
CA LEU A 220 2.63 -10.91 -20.04
C LEU A 220 1.13 -10.60 -20.01
N ALA A 221 0.31 -11.50 -19.45
CA ALA A 221 -1.12 -11.28 -19.30
C ALA A 221 -1.42 -10.11 -18.35
N ASP A 222 -0.72 -10.02 -17.22
CA ASP A 222 -0.90 -8.93 -16.25
C ASP A 222 -0.54 -7.58 -16.85
N CYS A 223 0.57 -7.48 -17.57
CA CYS A 223 0.99 -6.23 -18.23
C CYS A 223 0.02 -5.83 -19.35
N ARG A 224 -0.39 -6.78 -20.19
CA ARG A 224 -1.44 -6.56 -21.21
C ARG A 224 -2.73 -6.03 -20.58
N ASN A 225 -3.21 -6.68 -19.52
CA ASN A 225 -4.44 -6.29 -18.84
C ASN A 225 -4.33 -4.90 -18.21
N SER A 226 -3.16 -4.57 -17.65
CA SER A 226 -2.87 -3.23 -17.15
C SER A 226 -2.90 -2.20 -18.29
N PHE A 227 -2.31 -2.54 -19.44
CA PHE A 227 -2.29 -1.65 -20.61
C PHE A 227 -3.69 -1.37 -21.16
N ILE A 228 -4.51 -2.41 -21.35
CA ILE A 228 -5.92 -2.27 -21.77
C ILE A 228 -6.71 -1.42 -20.78
N ARG A 229 -6.49 -1.61 -19.47
CA ARG A 229 -7.18 -0.82 -18.44
C ARG A 229 -6.82 0.66 -18.55
N SER A 230 -5.55 0.99 -18.76
CA SER A 230 -5.09 2.36 -18.94
C SER A 230 -5.61 2.97 -20.25
N LEU A 231 -5.65 2.22 -21.35
CA LEU A 231 -6.28 2.63 -22.61
C LEU A 231 -7.76 3.00 -22.37
N GLY A 232 -8.50 2.14 -21.68
CA GLY A 232 -9.89 2.43 -21.28
C GLY A 232 -10.01 3.66 -20.38
N GLY A 233 -8.99 3.97 -19.56
CA GLY A 233 -8.90 5.20 -18.79
C GLY A 233 -8.80 6.44 -19.68
N VAL A 234 -7.93 6.41 -20.68
CA VAL A 234 -7.76 7.49 -21.66
C VAL A 234 -9.04 7.72 -22.46
N HIS A 235 -9.68 6.66 -22.97
CA HIS A 235 -10.96 6.80 -23.69
C HIS A 235 -12.07 7.41 -22.83
N LYS A 236 -12.14 7.08 -21.53
CA LYS A 236 -13.09 7.71 -20.61
C LYS A 236 -12.86 9.21 -20.47
N VAL A 237 -11.60 9.63 -20.37
CA VAL A 237 -11.24 11.05 -20.30
C VAL A 237 -11.59 11.75 -21.60
N GLN A 238 -11.24 11.16 -22.75
CA GLN A 238 -11.56 11.68 -24.07
C GLN A 238 -13.08 11.87 -24.25
N HIS A 239 -13.88 10.85 -23.92
CA HIS A 239 -15.34 10.94 -23.98
C HIS A 239 -15.90 12.00 -23.03
N SER A 240 -15.37 12.10 -21.80
CA SER A 240 -15.78 13.11 -20.83
C SER A 240 -15.55 14.52 -21.38
N LEU A 241 -14.37 14.79 -21.96
CA LEU A 241 -14.04 16.07 -22.56
C LEU A 241 -14.95 16.40 -23.75
N SER A 242 -15.14 15.46 -24.68
CA SER A 242 -16.04 15.64 -25.83
C SER A 242 -17.49 15.93 -25.39
N SER A 243 -17.98 15.21 -24.38
CA SER A 243 -19.35 15.40 -23.88
C SER A 243 -19.58 16.76 -23.21
N LYS A 244 -18.55 17.35 -22.60
CA LYS A 244 -18.61 18.69 -22.02
C LYS A 244 -18.67 19.77 -23.11
N LEU A 245 -17.90 19.60 -24.19
CA LEU A 245 -17.91 20.52 -25.33
C LEU A 245 -19.27 20.58 -26.04
N LEU A 246 -20.03 19.48 -26.09
CA LEU A 246 -21.33 19.42 -26.77
C LEU A 246 -22.51 20.00 -25.98
N ARG A 247 -22.33 20.28 -24.68
CA ARG A 247 -23.40 20.79 -23.79
C ARG A 247 -23.43 22.31 -23.67
N GLU A 248 -22.46 23.00 -24.26
CA GLU A 248 -22.34 24.47 -24.30
C GLU A 248 -22.61 24.98 -25.73
#